data_AF-A0A0M0BWW5-F1
#
_entry.id   AF-A0A0M0BWW5-F1
#
_cell.length_a   1.000
_cell.length_b   1.000
_cell.length_c   1.000
_cell.angle_alpha   90.00
_cell.angle_beta   90.00
_cell.angle_gamma   90.00
#
_symmetry.space_group_name_H-M   'P 1'
#
loop_
_entity.id
_entity.type
_entity.pdbx_description
1 polymer ?
#
loop_
_entity_poly.entity_id
_entity_poly.type
_entity_poly.pdbx_seq_one_letter_code
_entity_poly.pdbx_strand_id
1 'polypeptide(L)'
;MKNNIEINYKKKKNIFEKKYVITWHCGVIGLPLKNINKISIGICEYSDGVAFIATFDPNKNTFDQDILKVMCIHDIYVTKNSCEEGKYCINLSCPLNKADPLNFKEYGEISKEEFLEIHNTLEKIKDEYNLSIEKIHYVVNYDKPIVMFRKNKKREIKKKL
;
A
#
# COMPACT_ATOMS: atom_id res chain seq x y z
N MET A 1 15.12 -23.94 -47.62
CA MET A 1 15.94 -23.92 -46.40
C MET A 1 15.15 -23.18 -45.33
N LYS A 2 14.59 -23.90 -44.35
CA LYS A 2 13.85 -23.30 -43.23
C LYS A 2 14.79 -23.26 -42.02
N ASN A 3 15.15 -22.06 -41.58
CA ASN A 3 15.98 -21.85 -40.40
C ASN A 3 15.17 -22.21 -39.15
N ASN A 4 15.55 -23.31 -38.51
CA ASN A 4 15.07 -23.65 -37.17
C ASN A 4 15.77 -22.72 -36.17
N ILE A 5 15.03 -21.75 -35.67
CA ILE A 5 15.43 -20.97 -34.49
C ILE A 5 15.18 -21.86 -33.28
N GLU A 6 16.24 -22.50 -32.78
CA GLU A 6 16.20 -23.15 -31.47
C GLU A 6 16.13 -22.06 -30.40
N ILE A 7 14.91 -21.82 -29.90
CA ILE A 7 14.67 -20.98 -28.73
C ILE A 7 15.17 -21.78 -27.53
N ASN A 8 16.35 -21.42 -27.06
CA ASN A 8 17.02 -22.02 -25.92
C ASN A 8 16.31 -21.56 -24.64
N TYR A 9 15.25 -22.27 -24.23
CA TYR A 9 14.60 -22.09 -22.94
C TYR A 9 15.56 -22.53 -21.84
N LYS A 10 16.43 -21.61 -21.39
CA LYS A 10 17.12 -21.75 -20.11
C LYS A 10 16.05 -21.88 -19.02
N LYS A 11 15.79 -23.12 -18.60
CA LYS A 11 15.11 -23.45 -17.33
C LYS A 11 15.87 -22.74 -16.20
N LYS A 12 15.42 -21.54 -15.83
CA LYS A 12 15.83 -20.91 -14.57
C LYS A 12 15.28 -21.80 -13.46
N LYS A 13 16.18 -22.26 -12.59
CA LYS A 13 15.89 -23.01 -11.36
C LYS A 13 14.64 -22.45 -10.68
N ASN A 14 13.71 -23.33 -10.33
CA ASN A 14 12.58 -23.05 -9.46
C ASN A 14 13.10 -22.43 -8.15
N ILE A 15 13.13 -21.10 -8.10
CA ILE A 15 13.04 -20.38 -6.84
C ILE A 15 11.58 -20.59 -6.43
N PHE A 16 11.33 -21.15 -5.25
CA PHE A 16 9.98 -21.33 -4.72
C PHE A 16 9.35 -19.96 -4.51
N GLU A 17 8.76 -19.45 -5.57
CA GLU A 17 8.02 -18.21 -5.63
C GLU A 17 6.58 -18.56 -5.27
N LYS A 18 6.11 -18.02 -4.15
CA LYS A 18 4.74 -18.20 -3.68
C LYS A 18 4.00 -16.88 -3.82
N LYS A 19 2.80 -16.97 -4.37
CA LYS A 19 1.85 -15.87 -4.49
C LYS A 19 1.14 -15.67 -3.15
N TYR A 20 0.99 -14.42 -2.73
CA TYR A 20 0.24 -14.00 -1.54
C TYR A 20 -0.73 -12.88 -1.92
N VAL A 21 -1.94 -12.93 -1.38
CA VAL A 21 -3.01 -11.98 -1.73
C VAL A 21 -2.80 -10.64 -1.03
N ILE A 22 -3.12 -9.54 -1.73
CA ILE A 22 -3.34 -8.23 -1.12
C ILE A 22 -4.84 -7.93 -1.12
N THR A 23 -5.42 -7.80 0.07
CA THR A 23 -6.83 -7.38 0.23
C THR A 23 -6.89 -5.87 0.36
N TRP A 24 -7.57 -5.21 -0.58
CA TRP A 24 -7.72 -3.77 -0.56
C TRP A 24 -9.03 -3.36 0.10
N HIS A 25 -8.91 -2.56 1.16
CA HIS A 25 -10.00 -1.86 1.80
C HIS A 25 -10.04 -0.41 1.28
N CYS A 26 -11.01 -0.12 0.42
CA CYS A 26 -11.09 1.11 -0.33
C CYS A 26 -11.83 2.21 0.42
N GLY A 27 -11.14 3.33 0.63
CA GLY A 27 -11.69 4.51 1.29
C GLY A 27 -11.94 4.34 2.78
N VAL A 28 -11.06 3.58 3.47
CA VAL A 28 -11.10 3.38 4.94
C VAL A 28 -11.01 4.71 5.68
N ILE A 29 -10.12 5.60 5.26
CA ILE A 29 -9.82 6.84 5.97
C ILE A 29 -10.25 8.06 5.16
N GLY A 30 -10.99 8.97 5.77
CA GLY A 30 -11.35 10.27 5.21
C GLY A 30 -10.48 11.38 5.79
N LEU A 31 -9.95 12.24 4.92
CA LEU A 31 -9.25 13.46 5.29
C LEU A 31 -10.20 14.67 5.24
N PRO A 32 -9.97 15.71 6.08
CA PRO A 32 -10.86 16.84 6.21
C PRO A 32 -10.53 17.87 5.12
N LEU A 33 -10.83 17.54 3.87
CA LEU A 33 -10.75 18.44 2.72
C LEU A 33 -12.10 18.44 2.00
N LYS A 34 -12.58 19.63 1.63
CA LYS A 34 -13.77 19.77 0.79
C LYS A 34 -13.42 19.14 -0.56
N ASN A 35 -14.12 18.05 -0.90
CA ASN A 35 -14.01 17.29 -2.15
C ASN A 35 -12.99 16.13 -2.16
N ILE A 36 -13.05 15.30 -1.11
CA ILE A 36 -12.64 13.87 -0.99
C ILE A 36 -11.14 13.56 -1.18
N ASN A 37 -10.36 13.57 -0.09
CA ASN A 37 -9.19 12.70 0.00
C ASN A 37 -9.56 11.48 0.84
N LYS A 38 -9.78 10.35 0.18
CA LYS A 38 -9.97 9.04 0.82
C LYS A 38 -8.66 8.25 0.73
N ILE A 39 -8.29 7.55 1.81
CA ILE A 39 -7.15 6.64 1.82
C ILE A 39 -7.69 5.21 1.87
N SER A 40 -7.23 4.41 0.93
CA SER A 40 -7.42 2.97 0.86
C SER A 40 -6.21 2.26 1.46
N ILE A 41 -6.43 1.09 2.04
CA ILE A 41 -5.42 0.30 2.74
C ILE A 41 -5.34 -1.09 2.10
N GLY A 42 -4.14 -1.55 1.77
CA GLY A 42 -3.86 -2.90 1.28
C GLY A 42 -3.27 -3.78 2.39
N ILE A 43 -3.96 -4.85 2.77
CA ILE A 43 -3.51 -5.82 3.76
C ILE A 43 -2.86 -7.00 3.07
N CYS A 44 -1.65 -7.34 3.49
CA CYS A 44 -0.85 -8.39 2.88
C CYS A 44 -1.02 -9.73 3.60
N GLU A 45 -1.37 -10.78 2.86
CA GLU A 45 -1.50 -12.15 3.39
C GLU A 45 -0.19 -12.69 3.98
N TYR A 46 0.96 -12.34 3.40
CA TYR A 46 2.26 -12.82 3.88
C TYR A 46 2.59 -12.33 5.30
N SER A 47 2.37 -11.03 5.55
CA SER A 47 2.75 -10.40 6.81
C SER A 47 1.58 -10.20 7.78
N ASP A 48 0.35 -10.44 7.32
CA ASP A 48 -0.89 -10.08 8.02
C ASP A 48 -0.87 -8.65 8.57
N GLY A 49 -0.49 -7.69 7.72
CA GLY A 49 -0.34 -6.29 8.12
C GLY A 49 -0.65 -5.34 6.98
N VAL A 50 -0.79 -4.07 7.31
CA VAL A 50 -1.03 -2.99 6.36
C VAL A 50 0.24 -2.75 5.56
N ALA A 51 0.26 -3.26 4.33
CA ALA A 51 1.43 -3.24 3.45
C ALA A 51 1.41 -2.07 2.48
N PHE A 52 0.24 -1.58 2.07
CA PHE A 52 0.13 -0.54 1.05
C PHE A 52 -0.95 0.48 1.41
N ILE A 53 -0.80 1.70 0.89
CA ILE A 53 -1.81 2.76 0.94
C ILE A 53 -2.02 3.32 -0.46
N ALA A 54 -3.22 3.81 -0.72
CA ALA A 54 -3.52 4.57 -1.92
C ALA A 54 -4.45 5.73 -1.58
N THR A 55 -4.20 6.88 -2.21
CA THR A 55 -5.04 8.08 -2.07
C THR A 55 -5.90 8.28 -3.30
N PHE A 56 -7.15 8.68 -3.09
CA PHE A 56 -8.03 9.13 -4.18
C PHE A 56 -8.29 10.64 -4.02
N ASP A 57 -8.01 11.42 -5.07
CA ASP A 57 -8.36 12.85 -5.19
C ASP A 57 -9.33 13.02 -6.37
N PRO A 58 -10.63 13.30 -6.15
CA PRO A 58 -11.62 13.43 -7.20
C PRO A 58 -11.51 14.76 -7.97
N ASN A 59 -10.69 15.71 -7.51
CA ASN A 59 -10.46 16.96 -8.23
C ASN A 59 -9.36 16.79 -9.29
N LYS A 60 -8.60 15.69 -9.25
CA LYS A 60 -7.76 15.26 -10.35
C LYS A 60 -8.58 14.40 -11.30
N ASN A 61 -8.87 14.96 -12.47
CA ASN A 61 -9.70 14.34 -13.48
C ASN A 61 -8.86 13.33 -14.28
N THR A 62 -8.56 12.21 -13.65
CA THR A 62 -7.96 11.02 -14.26
C THR A 62 -8.49 9.83 -13.49
N PHE A 63 -8.68 8.69 -14.15
CA PHE A 63 -8.47 7.41 -13.48
C PHE A 63 -7.03 7.46 -12.93
N ASP A 64 -6.89 8.04 -11.74
CA ASP A 64 -5.59 8.54 -11.29
C ASP A 64 -4.66 7.35 -11.10
N GLN A 65 -3.36 7.54 -11.33
CA GLN A 65 -2.38 6.47 -11.20
C GLN A 65 -2.49 5.74 -9.86
N ASP A 66 -2.98 6.41 -8.81
CA ASP A 66 -3.16 5.83 -7.48
C ASP A 66 -4.38 4.90 -7.35
N ILE A 67 -5.51 5.17 -8.04
CA ILE A 67 -6.60 4.18 -8.18
C ILE A 67 -6.12 3.02 -9.03
N LEU A 68 -5.42 3.33 -10.12
CA LEU A 68 -4.82 2.30 -10.97
C LEU A 68 -3.78 1.48 -10.18
N LYS A 69 -3.05 2.05 -9.22
CA LYS A 69 -2.12 1.32 -8.33
C LYS A 69 -2.84 0.35 -7.40
N VAL A 70 -3.99 0.72 -6.83
CA VAL A 70 -4.88 -0.23 -6.12
C VAL A 70 -5.28 -1.38 -7.03
N MET A 71 -5.59 -1.06 -8.29
CA MET A 71 -5.86 -2.04 -9.35
C MET A 71 -4.59 -2.66 -9.98
N CYS A 72 -3.39 -2.38 -9.50
CA CYS A 72 -2.15 -2.97 -10.05
C CYS A 72 -1.54 -3.94 -9.04
N ILE A 73 -1.57 -3.60 -7.75
CA ILE A 73 -1.06 -4.45 -6.67
C ILE A 73 -2.19 -5.39 -6.22
N HIS A 74 -2.41 -6.47 -6.97
CA HIS A 74 -3.45 -7.46 -6.64
C HIS A 74 -2.93 -8.51 -5.65
N ASP A 75 -1.79 -9.10 -6.00
CA ASP A 75 -1.09 -10.13 -5.24
C ASP A 75 0.39 -9.83 -5.35
N ILE A 76 1.15 -10.30 -4.36
CA ILE A 76 2.60 -10.21 -4.36
C ILE A 76 3.25 -11.58 -4.53
N TYR A 77 4.33 -11.63 -5.29
CA TYR A 77 5.20 -12.79 -5.35
C TYR A 77 6.34 -12.66 -4.33
N VAL A 78 6.44 -13.70 -3.49
CA VAL A 78 7.43 -13.78 -2.42
C VAL A 78 8.30 -15.00 -2.62
N THR A 79 9.61 -14.78 -2.58
CA THR A 79 10.62 -15.83 -2.46
C THR A 79 11.11 -15.90 -1.01
N LYS A 80 11.99 -16.86 -0.70
CA LYS A 80 12.59 -17.00 0.65
C LYS A 80 13.19 -15.68 1.20
N ASN A 81 13.77 -14.83 0.34
CA ASN A 81 14.54 -13.65 0.76
C ASN A 81 14.10 -12.35 0.07
N SER A 82 13.01 -12.35 -0.68
CA SER A 82 12.56 -11.18 -1.42
C SER A 82 11.05 -11.16 -1.60
N CYS A 83 10.50 -9.95 -1.56
CA CYS A 83 9.15 -9.63 -2.04
C CYS A 83 9.30 -8.69 -3.23
N GLU A 84 8.54 -8.91 -4.30
CA GLU A 84 8.58 -8.07 -5.50
C GLU A 84 8.24 -6.60 -5.20
N GLU A 85 7.28 -6.37 -4.30
CA GLU A 85 6.81 -5.05 -3.86
C GLU A 85 7.42 -4.58 -2.53
N GLY A 86 8.45 -5.28 -2.03
CA GLY A 86 9.05 -4.99 -0.71
C GLY A 86 9.56 -3.55 -0.54
N LYS A 87 9.91 -2.87 -1.64
CA LYS A 87 10.39 -1.48 -1.66
C LYS A 87 9.31 -0.42 -1.42
N TYR A 88 8.03 -0.77 -1.60
CA TYR A 88 6.89 0.11 -1.38
C TYR A 88 6.05 -0.32 -0.17
N CYS A 89 6.43 -1.42 0.48
CA CYS A 89 5.75 -1.95 1.64
C CYS A 89 5.87 -0.99 2.84
N ILE A 90 4.75 -0.53 3.37
CA ILE A 90 4.72 0.33 4.56
C ILE A 90 4.62 -0.47 5.87
N ASN A 91 4.48 -1.79 5.79
CA ASN A 91 4.49 -2.65 6.97
C ASN A 91 5.93 -2.80 7.50
N LEU A 92 6.28 -2.01 8.50
CA LEU A 92 7.60 -2.05 9.15
C LEU A 92 7.89 -3.35 9.90
N SER A 93 6.85 -4.12 10.23
CA SER A 93 6.98 -5.42 10.90
C SER A 93 7.27 -6.56 9.91
N CYS A 94 7.18 -6.32 8.59
CA CYS A 94 7.42 -7.34 7.58
C CYS A 94 8.93 -7.61 7.40
N PRO A 95 9.41 -8.86 7.53
CA PRO A 95 10.83 -9.19 7.40
C PRO A 95 11.38 -9.03 5.97
N LEU A 96 10.49 -8.92 4.98
CA LEU A 96 10.83 -8.68 3.58
C LEU A 96 10.66 -7.22 3.16
N ASN A 97 10.35 -6.34 4.11
CA ASN A 97 10.27 -4.91 3.89
C ASN A 97 11.65 -4.37 3.48
N LYS A 98 11.69 -3.63 2.37
CA LYS A 98 12.87 -2.93 1.84
C LYS A 98 12.54 -1.48 1.50
N ALA A 99 11.53 -0.92 2.16
CA ALA A 99 11.13 0.46 2.04
C ALA A 99 12.27 1.36 2.49
N ASP A 100 12.88 2.03 1.52
CA ASP A 100 13.79 3.13 1.76
C ASP A 100 12.95 4.42 1.82
N PRO A 101 13.07 5.27 2.87
CA PRO A 101 12.45 6.59 2.89
C PRO A 101 12.70 7.42 1.62
N LEU A 102 13.84 7.20 0.93
CA LEU A 102 14.13 7.81 -0.38
C LEU A 102 13.12 7.43 -1.46
N ASN A 103 12.53 6.23 -1.42
CA ASN A 103 11.51 5.78 -2.36
C ASN A 103 10.18 6.53 -2.18
N PHE A 104 9.98 7.20 -1.04
CA PHE A 104 8.75 7.96 -0.75
C PHE A 104 8.91 9.46 -0.98
N LYS A 105 10.10 9.94 -1.39
CA LYS A 105 10.37 11.35 -1.67
C LYS A 105 9.39 11.97 -2.66
N GLU A 106 8.89 11.20 -3.62
CA GLU A 106 7.88 11.67 -4.58
C GLU A 106 6.54 12.05 -3.92
N TYR A 107 6.27 11.53 -2.72
CA TYR A 107 5.10 11.85 -1.90
C TYR A 107 5.41 12.87 -0.79
N GLY A 108 6.66 13.36 -0.69
CA GLY A 108 7.14 14.33 0.31
C GLY A 108 8.34 13.82 1.12
N GLU A 109 9.01 14.72 1.86
CA GLU A 109 10.01 14.32 2.84
C GLU A 109 9.31 13.78 4.09
N ILE A 110 9.26 12.44 4.21
CA ILE A 110 8.72 11.75 5.39
C ILE A 110 9.90 11.35 6.27
N SER A 111 9.93 11.83 7.51
CA SER A 111 10.92 11.39 8.51
C SER A 111 10.69 9.93 8.91
N LYS A 112 11.72 9.28 9.46
CA LYS A 112 11.59 7.91 9.97
C LYS A 112 10.54 7.81 11.07
N GLU A 113 10.47 8.83 11.94
CA GLU A 113 9.50 8.95 13.01
C GLU A 113 8.08 9.07 12.45
N GLU A 114 7.86 9.92 11.44
CA GLU A 114 6.56 10.03 10.76
C GLU A 114 6.16 8.74 10.06
N PHE A 115 7.11 8.03 9.44
CA PHE A 115 6.83 6.74 8.81
C PHE A 115 6.41 5.68 9.84
N LEU A 116 7.07 5.66 11.00
CA LEU A 116 6.69 4.80 12.13
C LEU A 116 5.32 5.19 12.70
N GLU A 117 5.02 6.48 12.83
CA GLU A 117 3.70 6.96 13.25
C GLU A 117 2.61 6.52 12.28
N ILE A 118 2.86 6.63 10.97
CA ILE A 118 1.94 6.17 9.91
C ILE A 118 1.71 4.66 10.04
N HIS A 119 2.77 3.86 10.10
CA HIS A 119 2.69 2.41 10.26
C HIS A 119 1.82 2.02 11.48
N ASN A 120 2.16 2.53 12.66
CA ASN A 120 1.46 2.22 13.90
C ASN A 120 -0.01 2.67 13.87
N THR A 121 -0.29 3.79 13.22
CA THR A 121 -1.66 4.31 13.09
C THR A 121 -2.50 3.41 12.19
N LEU A 122 -1.93 2.94 11.08
CA LEU A 122 -2.64 2.08 10.13
C LEU A 122 -2.88 0.68 10.70
N GLU A 123 -1.91 0.10 11.41
CA GLU A 123 -2.12 -1.18 12.12
C GLU A 123 -3.21 -1.06 13.19
N LYS A 124 -3.25 0.03 13.95
CA LYS A 124 -4.36 0.27 14.91
C LYS A 124 -5.71 0.34 14.22
N ILE A 125 -5.80 1.00 13.06
CA ILE A 125 -7.05 1.07 12.29
C ILE A 125 -7.44 -0.33 11.77
N LYS A 126 -6.48 -1.13 11.31
CA LYS A 126 -6.73 -2.53 10.93
C LYS A 126 -7.38 -3.29 12.09
N ASP A 127 -6.79 -3.22 13.28
CA ASP A 127 -7.26 -3.96 14.45
C ASP A 127 -8.60 -3.43 14.98
N GLU A 128 -8.75 -2.10 15.13
CA GLU A 128 -9.97 -1.47 15.67
C GLU A 128 -11.20 -1.76 14.82
N TYR A 129 -11.03 -1.82 13.50
CA TYR A 129 -12.12 -2.02 12.54
C TYR A 129 -12.17 -3.43 11.96
N ASN A 130 -11.38 -4.36 12.51
CA ASN A 130 -11.29 -5.76 12.06
C ASN A 130 -11.12 -5.90 10.55
N LEU A 131 -10.20 -5.15 9.97
CA LEU A 131 -9.88 -5.26 8.56
C LEU A 131 -9.07 -6.54 8.32
N SER A 132 -9.65 -7.50 7.60
CA SER A 132 -9.12 -8.84 7.39
C SER A 132 -8.68 -9.12 5.96
N ILE A 133 -7.79 -10.09 5.80
CA ILE A 133 -7.49 -10.69 4.49
C ILE A 133 -8.72 -11.47 4.02
N GLU A 134 -9.17 -11.18 2.81
CA GLU A 134 -10.23 -11.93 2.14
C GLU A 134 -9.61 -12.96 1.17
N LYS A 135 -10.13 -14.19 1.18
CA LYS A 135 -9.50 -15.36 0.51
C LYS A 135 -9.57 -15.35 -1.03
N ILE A 136 -10.15 -14.32 -1.63
CA ILE A 136 -10.34 -14.13 -3.08
C ILE A 136 -10.05 -12.66 -3.35
N HIS A 137 -9.58 -12.27 -4.54
CA HIS A 137 -9.22 -10.90 -4.95
C HIS A 137 -10.34 -9.86 -4.71
N TYR A 138 -10.59 -9.53 -3.44
CA TYR A 138 -11.67 -8.67 -3.01
C TYR A 138 -11.11 -7.29 -2.79
N VAL A 139 -11.74 -6.36 -3.48
CA VAL A 139 -11.72 -4.96 -3.13
C VAL A 139 -12.94 -4.71 -2.26
N VAL A 140 -12.72 -4.43 -0.98
CA VAL A 140 -13.78 -4.07 -0.03
C VAL A 140 -14.01 -2.58 -0.12
N ASN A 141 -15.11 -2.15 -0.74
CA ASN A 141 -15.43 -0.74 -0.91
C ASN A 141 -16.32 -0.22 0.24
N TYR A 142 -15.94 0.93 0.80
CA TYR A 142 -16.74 1.62 1.81
C TYR A 142 -17.40 2.88 1.24
N ASP A 143 -18.73 2.95 1.31
CA ASP A 143 -19.50 4.10 0.85
C ASP A 143 -19.05 5.40 1.56
N LYS A 144 -18.89 5.30 2.88
CA LYS A 144 -18.36 6.35 3.75
C LYS A 144 -17.08 5.88 4.42
N PRO A 145 -16.10 6.78 4.64
CA PRO A 145 -14.91 6.40 5.38
C PRO A 145 -15.26 5.89 6.78
N ILE A 146 -14.56 4.83 7.18
CA ILE A 146 -14.70 4.23 8.50
C ILE A 146 -14.06 5.13 9.55
N VAL A 147 -12.94 5.77 9.21
CA VAL A 147 -12.20 6.70 10.08
C VAL A 147 -12.14 8.08 9.47
N MET A 148 -12.32 9.13 10.28
CA MET A 148 -12.15 10.52 9.86
C MET A 148 -11.00 11.18 10.62
N PHE A 149 -9.91 11.52 9.94
CA PHE A 149 -8.86 12.34 10.56
C PHE A 149 -9.35 13.78 10.59
N ARG A 150 -9.39 14.38 11.78
CA ARG A 150 -9.63 15.82 11.93
C ARG A 150 -8.29 16.52 12.04
N LYS A 151 -8.11 17.64 11.33
CA LYS A 151 -6.93 18.51 11.52
C LYS A 151 -6.89 18.91 13.00
N ASN A 152 -5.90 18.42 13.74
CA ASN A 152 -5.61 18.95 15.07
C ASN A 152 -5.06 20.37 14.89
N LYS A 153 -5.83 21.36 15.37
CA LYS A 153 -5.51 22.81 15.35
C LYS A 153 -4.18 23.20 16.06
N LYS A 154 -3.44 22.24 16.64
CA LYS A 154 -2.33 22.50 17.57
C LYS A 154 -0.97 22.83 16.91
N ARG A 155 -0.80 22.72 15.59
CA ARG A 155 0.50 23.02 14.93
C ARG A 155 0.68 24.45 14.39
N GLU A 156 -0.30 25.34 14.49
CA GLU A 156 -0.17 26.73 13.99
C GLU A 156 0.52 27.71 14.96
N ILE A 157 0.81 27.32 16.21
CA ILE A 157 1.33 28.26 17.23
C ILE A 157 2.86 28.46 17.18
N LYS A 158 3.62 27.70 16.38
CA LYS A 158 5.10 27.84 16.34
C LYS A 158 5.71 28.66 15.19
N LYS A 159 4.91 29.34 14.37
CA LYS A 159 5.43 30.24 13.29
C LYS A 159 5.17 31.74 13.49
N LYS A 160 4.82 32.17 14.70
CA LYS A 160 4.76 33.58 15.06
C LYS A 160 5.37 33.82 16.44
N LEU A 161 6.69 33.66 16.55
CA LEU A 161 7.54 34.33 17.53
C LEU A 161 8.83 34.72 16.84
#